data_AF-A0A3Q3F079-F1
#
_entry.id   AF-A0A3Q3F079-F1
#
_cell.length_a   1.000
_cell.length_b   1.000
_cell.length_c   1.000
_cell.angle_alpha   90.00
_cell.angle_beta   90.00
_cell.angle_gamma   90.00
#
_symmetry.space_group_name_H-M   'P 1'
#
loop_
_entity.id
_entity.type
_entity.pdbx_description
1 polymer ?
#
loop_
_entity_poly.entity_id
_entity_poly.type
_entity_poly.pdbx_seq_one_letter_code
_entity_poly.pdbx_strand_id
1 'polypeptide(L)'
;MYQWAEDDGDLPLGVGRLDLSEPVSGRRYVMYHGTTSQAARSIMATGFQQSAGGMLGPGVYLSRVLDKASRYPIKHPEHDRVVIKVVVNVGRVIAINYQGHPRQKTWHDYRYGEVFDTAWVPPRCGMVSSGLEEDCVWDPNRIQIISAIKPRPMQPSAGYGAYGYM
;
A
#
# COMPACT_ATOMS: atom_id res chain seq x y z
N MET A 1 -15.36 -11.38 -11.61
CA MET A 1 -14.07 -10.67 -11.55
C MET A 1 -14.36 -9.23 -11.15
N TYR A 2 -13.56 -8.61 -10.30
CA TYR A 2 -13.74 -7.21 -9.92
C TYR A 2 -12.70 -6.33 -10.62
N GLN A 3 -13.05 -5.07 -10.84
CA GLN A 3 -12.14 -4.04 -11.32
C GLN A 3 -11.80 -3.07 -10.20
N TRP A 4 -10.53 -2.68 -10.14
CA TRP A 4 -9.99 -1.67 -9.25
C TRP A 4 -9.51 -0.50 -10.10
N ALA A 5 -10.07 0.67 -9.88
CA ALA A 5 -9.68 1.88 -10.59
C ALA A 5 -9.77 3.05 -9.63
N GLU A 6 -8.71 3.86 -9.64
CA GLU A 6 -8.70 5.14 -8.98
C GLU A 6 -9.66 6.10 -9.69
N ASP A 7 -9.99 7.18 -8.99
CA ASP A 7 -10.46 8.40 -9.65
C ASP A 7 -9.22 9.23 -10.02
N ASP A 8 -9.16 9.73 -11.26
CA ASP A 8 -8.00 10.42 -11.84
C ASP A 8 -7.83 11.87 -11.33
N GLY A 9 -8.34 12.16 -10.14
CA GLY A 9 -8.25 13.47 -9.52
C GLY A 9 -6.82 13.95 -9.32
N ASP A 10 -6.62 15.27 -9.42
CA ASP A 10 -5.33 15.92 -9.24
C ASP A 10 -4.72 15.57 -7.87
N LEU A 11 -3.43 15.25 -7.89
CA LEU A 11 -2.67 15.04 -6.67
C LEU A 11 -2.34 16.39 -6.00
N PRO A 12 -2.23 16.44 -4.66
CA PRO A 12 -1.76 17.65 -3.99
C PRO A 12 -0.39 18.10 -4.52
N LEU A 13 -0.15 19.41 -4.54
CA LEU A 13 1.12 19.99 -4.98
C LEU A 13 2.31 19.36 -4.22
N GLY A 14 3.35 18.99 -4.96
CA GLY A 14 4.58 18.39 -4.41
C GLY A 14 4.50 16.89 -4.12
N VAL A 15 3.40 16.21 -4.50
CA VAL A 15 3.26 14.75 -4.40
C VAL A 15 3.62 14.09 -5.73
N GLY A 16 4.55 13.14 -5.70
CA GLY A 16 4.91 12.34 -6.86
C GLY A 16 4.16 11.00 -6.91
N ARG A 17 3.94 10.48 -8.13
CA ARG A 17 3.82 9.03 -8.34
C ARG A 17 5.24 8.50 -8.54
N LEU A 18 5.64 7.56 -7.69
CA LEU A 18 6.92 6.89 -7.81
C LEU A 18 6.65 5.45 -8.20
N ASP A 19 7.34 5.00 -9.24
CA ASP A 19 7.29 3.61 -9.67
C ASP A 19 8.07 2.72 -8.66
N LEU A 20 8.69 1.65 -9.16
CA LEU A 20 9.42 0.68 -8.35
C LEU A 20 10.84 1.13 -7.98
N SER A 21 11.21 2.39 -8.26
CA SER A 21 12.52 2.96 -7.91
C SER A 21 12.63 3.29 -6.42
N GLU A 22 13.85 3.57 -5.97
CA GLU A 22 14.09 3.96 -4.59
C GLU A 22 13.40 5.29 -4.24
N PRO A 23 12.68 5.37 -3.09
CA PRO A 23 12.19 6.63 -2.57
C PRO A 23 13.30 7.63 -2.32
N VAL A 24 13.12 8.83 -2.85
CA VAL A 24 13.99 9.94 -2.45
C VAL A 24 13.55 10.40 -1.07
N SER A 25 14.49 10.38 -0.12
CA SER A 25 14.24 10.82 1.25
C SER A 25 13.68 12.25 1.29
N GLY A 26 12.73 12.49 2.20
CA GLY A 26 12.05 13.77 2.39
C GLY A 26 10.96 14.10 1.36
N ARG A 27 10.67 13.20 0.42
CA ARG A 27 9.59 13.38 -0.56
C ARG A 27 8.26 12.83 -0.08
N ARG A 28 7.21 13.17 -0.84
CA ARG A 28 5.84 12.69 -0.63
C ARG A 28 5.38 11.87 -1.82
N TYR A 29 4.80 10.71 -1.56
CA TYR A 29 4.36 9.78 -2.59
C TYR A 29 2.94 9.25 -2.36
N VAL A 30 2.25 8.94 -3.45
CA VAL A 30 1.00 8.18 -3.39
C VAL A 30 1.30 6.71 -3.11
N MET A 31 0.59 6.15 -2.15
CA MET A 31 0.68 4.72 -1.81
C MET A 31 -0.72 4.17 -1.48
N TYR A 32 -0.78 2.86 -1.28
CA TYR A 32 -2.00 2.08 -1.13
C TYR A 32 -1.88 1.08 0.02
N HIS A 33 -2.94 0.98 0.81
CA HIS A 33 -3.08 -0.02 1.86
C HIS A 33 -4.33 -0.88 1.62
N GLY A 34 -4.14 -2.17 1.36
CA GLY A 34 -5.25 -3.12 1.20
C GLY A 34 -5.72 -3.68 2.54
N THR A 35 -7.02 -3.62 2.80
CA THR A 35 -7.62 -4.07 4.05
C THR A 35 -9.09 -4.47 3.88
N THR A 36 -9.79 -4.82 4.96
CA THR A 36 -11.23 -5.14 4.92
C THR A 36 -12.09 -3.87 4.99
N SER A 37 -13.36 -3.93 4.57
CA SER A 37 -14.26 -2.78 4.69
C SER A 37 -14.42 -2.28 6.13
N GLN A 38 -14.42 -3.19 7.11
CA GLN A 38 -14.52 -2.84 8.52
C GLN A 38 -13.27 -2.10 9.01
N ALA A 39 -12.08 -2.64 8.71
CA ALA A 39 -10.82 -2.01 9.08
C ALA A 39 -10.64 -0.67 8.37
N ALA A 40 -11.04 -0.56 7.10
CA ALA A 40 -11.04 0.69 6.36
C ALA A 40 -11.91 1.75 7.06
N ARG A 41 -13.15 1.41 7.47
CA ARG A 41 -13.99 2.35 8.23
C ARG A 41 -13.32 2.84 9.51
N SER A 42 -12.65 1.94 10.25
CA SER A 42 -11.90 2.31 11.45
C SER A 42 -10.76 3.27 11.10
N ILE A 43 -9.93 2.93 10.11
CA ILE A 43 -8.78 3.74 9.70
C ILE A 43 -9.22 5.13 9.21
N MET A 44 -10.31 5.21 8.45
CA MET A 44 -10.87 6.48 8.00
C MET A 44 -11.35 7.36 9.16
N ALA A 45 -11.84 6.75 10.25
CA ALA A 45 -12.37 7.47 11.40
C ALA A 45 -11.29 7.86 12.43
N THR A 46 -10.28 7.01 12.64
CA THR A 46 -9.31 7.16 13.72
C THR A 46 -7.87 7.36 13.24
N GLY A 47 -7.63 7.30 11.94
CA GLY A 47 -6.29 7.23 11.36
C GLY A 47 -5.68 5.82 11.45
N PHE A 48 -4.48 5.67 10.88
CA PHE A 48 -3.72 4.43 10.96
C PHE A 48 -3.13 4.21 12.36
N GLN A 49 -2.97 2.95 12.73
CA GLN A 49 -2.19 2.52 13.87
C GLN A 49 -1.07 1.60 13.41
N GLN A 50 0.06 1.64 14.10
CA GLN A 50 1.18 0.73 13.81
C GLN A 50 0.74 -0.72 14.05
N SER A 51 1.17 -1.63 13.17
CA SER A 51 1.13 -3.05 13.49
C SER A 51 2.09 -3.35 14.65
N ALA A 52 1.81 -4.40 15.42
CA ALA A 52 2.72 -4.88 16.46
C ALA A 52 4.04 -5.47 15.91
N GLY A 53 4.11 -5.73 14.60
CA GLY A 53 5.27 -6.32 13.95
C GLY A 53 5.05 -6.60 12.46
N GLY A 54 5.91 -7.44 11.89
CA GLY A 54 5.90 -7.80 10.48
C GLY A 54 7.31 -8.09 9.99
N MET A 55 7.45 -8.27 8.67
CA MET A 55 8.75 -8.54 8.05
C MET A 55 9.77 -7.44 8.33
N LEU A 56 9.32 -6.19 8.39
CA LEU A 56 10.12 -4.99 8.65
C LEU A 56 9.94 -4.46 10.08
N GLY A 57 9.35 -5.24 10.99
CA GLY A 57 9.01 -4.77 12.34
C GLY A 57 7.70 -3.96 12.38
N PRO A 58 7.45 -3.21 13.47
CA PRO A 58 6.22 -2.44 13.65
C PRO A 58 6.15 -1.25 12.71
N GLY A 59 4.96 -0.97 12.19
CA GLY A 59 4.69 0.17 11.32
C GLY A 59 3.43 -0.01 10.49
N VAL A 60 3.22 0.87 9.52
CA VAL A 60 2.13 0.80 8.56
C VAL A 60 2.69 0.36 7.21
N TYR A 61 2.21 -0.79 6.72
CA TYR A 61 2.67 -1.41 5.49
C TYR A 61 1.87 -0.91 4.29
N LEU A 62 2.59 -0.48 3.27
CA LEU A 62 2.07 0.23 2.11
C LEU A 62 2.72 -0.32 0.84
N SER A 63 2.02 -0.15 -0.28
CA SER A 63 2.58 -0.39 -1.61
C SER A 63 2.26 0.77 -2.53
N ARG A 64 3.12 1.00 -3.52
CA ARG A 64 2.89 1.95 -4.61
C ARG A 64 2.09 1.35 -5.76
N VAL A 65 1.80 0.05 -5.71
CA VAL A 65 1.05 -0.67 -6.74
C VAL A 65 -0.35 -1.00 -6.23
N LEU A 66 -1.37 -0.34 -6.81
CA LEU A 66 -2.79 -0.57 -6.49
C LEU A 66 -3.16 -2.06 -6.62
N ASP A 67 -2.74 -2.69 -7.72
CA ASP A 67 -3.00 -4.10 -7.99
C ASP A 67 -2.34 -5.05 -6.99
N LYS A 68 -1.27 -4.63 -6.30
CA LYS A 68 -0.70 -5.39 -5.19
C LYS A 68 -1.59 -5.23 -3.97
N ALA A 69 -1.92 -3.99 -3.61
CA ALA A 69 -2.70 -3.67 -2.43
C ALA A 69 -4.11 -4.30 -2.47
N SER A 70 -4.78 -4.32 -3.63
CA SER A 70 -6.12 -4.90 -3.81
C SER A 70 -6.23 -6.41 -3.52
N ARG A 71 -5.09 -7.11 -3.51
CA ARG A 71 -5.03 -8.55 -3.17
C ARG A 71 -5.15 -8.82 -1.68
N TYR A 72 -5.03 -7.78 -0.84
CA TYR A 72 -5.03 -7.95 0.61
C TYR A 72 -6.41 -7.66 1.23
N PRO A 73 -6.83 -8.48 2.21
CA PRO A 73 -6.15 -9.69 2.70
C PRO A 73 -6.28 -10.90 1.74
N ILE A 74 -5.21 -11.70 1.58
CA ILE A 74 -5.05 -12.75 0.53
C ILE A 74 -6.17 -13.80 0.50
N LYS A 75 -6.74 -14.14 1.66
CA LYS A 75 -7.80 -15.18 1.79
C LYS A 75 -9.15 -14.59 2.19
N HIS A 76 -9.36 -13.29 1.94
CA HIS A 76 -10.61 -12.60 2.23
C HIS A 76 -11.49 -12.46 0.98
N PRO A 77 -12.83 -12.50 1.06
CA PRO A 77 -13.68 -12.29 -0.10
C PRO A 77 -13.40 -10.95 -0.79
N GLU A 78 -13.21 -10.96 -2.11
CA GLU A 78 -12.78 -9.77 -2.85
C GLU A 78 -13.78 -8.61 -2.71
N HIS A 79 -15.08 -8.90 -2.63
CA HIS A 79 -16.14 -7.89 -2.48
C HIS A 79 -16.08 -7.09 -1.17
N ASP A 80 -15.44 -7.62 -0.13
CA ASP A 80 -15.28 -6.95 1.16
C ASP A 80 -13.87 -6.37 1.37
N ARG A 81 -13.01 -6.41 0.34
CA ARG A 81 -11.73 -5.71 0.36
C ARG A 81 -11.93 -4.24 0.04
N VAL A 82 -11.05 -3.42 0.59
CA VAL A 82 -10.95 -1.98 0.33
C VAL A 82 -9.47 -1.64 0.21
N VAL A 83 -9.15 -0.76 -0.74
CA VAL A 83 -7.82 -0.15 -0.80
C VAL A 83 -7.91 1.30 -0.37
N ILE A 84 -7.14 1.67 0.64
CA ILE A 84 -7.02 3.06 1.09
C ILE A 84 -5.88 3.72 0.32
N LYS A 85 -6.20 4.78 -0.43
CA LYS A 85 -5.23 5.63 -1.11
C LYS A 85 -4.73 6.69 -0.13
N VAL A 86 -3.42 6.84 -0.05
CA VAL A 86 -2.75 7.75 0.90
C VAL A 86 -1.65 8.56 0.22
N VAL A 87 -1.32 9.70 0.82
CA VAL A 87 -0.08 10.42 0.57
C VAL A 87 0.84 10.26 1.77
N VAL A 88 2.06 9.80 1.52
CA VAL A 88 3.03 9.44 2.56
C VAL A 88 4.22 10.37 2.47
N ASN A 89 4.57 11.04 3.57
CA ASN A 89 5.87 11.67 3.73
C ASN A 89 6.89 10.62 4.20
N VAL A 90 7.73 10.14 3.29
CA VAL A 90 8.62 9.00 3.58
C VAL A 90 9.77 9.35 4.54
N GLY A 91 10.04 10.64 4.78
CA GLY A 91 11.12 11.06 5.67
C GLY A 91 12.47 10.45 5.25
N ARG A 92 13.25 9.97 6.21
CA ARG A 92 14.50 9.22 5.94
C ARG A 92 14.18 7.78 5.59
N VAL A 93 14.71 7.30 4.48
CA VAL A 93 14.43 5.96 3.96
C VAL A 93 15.67 5.07 4.06
N ILE A 94 15.46 3.82 4.47
CA ILE A 94 16.47 2.76 4.39
C ILE A 94 15.96 1.63 3.50
N ALA A 95 16.81 1.18 2.58
CA ALA A 95 16.55 -0.03 1.81
C ALA A 95 16.85 -1.28 2.66
N ILE A 96 15.86 -2.16 2.82
CA ILE A 96 16.02 -3.49 3.42
C ILE A 96 15.93 -4.51 2.28
N ASN A 97 17.08 -4.89 1.74
CA ASN A 97 17.18 -5.58 0.45
C ASN A 97 17.57 -7.06 0.54
N TYR A 98 17.66 -7.65 1.73
CA TYR A 98 17.85 -9.09 1.93
C TYR A 98 17.33 -9.56 3.29
N GLN A 99 16.98 -10.84 3.38
CA GLN A 99 16.53 -11.45 4.63
C GLN A 99 17.65 -11.51 5.66
N GLY A 100 17.35 -11.13 6.90
CA GLY A 100 18.34 -11.03 7.97
C GLY A 100 19.14 -9.72 7.95
N HIS A 101 18.68 -8.69 7.24
CA HIS A 101 19.32 -7.37 7.27
C HIS A 101 19.46 -6.87 8.72
N PRO A 102 20.63 -6.35 9.15
CA PRO A 102 20.87 -5.94 10.54
C PRO A 102 19.85 -4.94 11.10
N ARG A 103 19.34 -4.08 10.21
CA ARG A 103 18.29 -3.08 10.53
C ARG A 103 16.87 -3.53 10.20
N GLN A 104 16.64 -4.77 9.75
CA GLN A 104 15.36 -5.24 9.18
C GLN A 104 14.13 -4.89 10.02
N LYS A 105 14.22 -5.03 11.36
CA LYS A 105 13.10 -4.76 12.27
C LYS A 105 13.35 -3.59 13.23
N THR A 106 14.53 -2.98 13.19
CA THR A 106 15.02 -2.01 14.19
C THR A 106 15.36 -0.65 13.60
N TRP A 107 15.18 -0.44 12.30
CA TRP A 107 15.56 0.77 11.56
C TRP A 107 15.04 2.10 12.15
N HIS A 108 13.94 2.08 12.90
CA HIS A 108 13.37 3.23 13.58
C HIS A 108 13.98 3.51 14.97
N ASP A 109 14.79 2.59 15.49
CA ASP A 109 15.31 2.63 16.85
C ASP A 109 16.75 3.15 16.88
N TYR A 110 16.97 4.24 17.63
CA TYR A 110 18.24 4.94 17.77
C TYR A 110 19.32 4.09 18.45
N ARG A 111 18.94 3.07 19.24
CA ARG A 111 19.88 2.18 19.94
C ARG A 111 20.73 1.34 18.99
N TYR A 112 20.29 1.25 17.74
CA TYR A 112 20.90 0.42 16.70
C TYR A 112 21.49 1.25 15.55
N GLY A 113 21.64 2.57 15.74
CA GLY A 113 22.29 3.48 14.81
C GLY A 113 21.36 4.57 14.28
N GLU A 114 21.60 4.98 13.04
CA GLU A 114 20.80 6.00 12.36
C GLU A 114 19.29 5.64 12.36
N VAL A 115 18.45 6.62 12.65
CA VAL A 115 16.99 6.48 12.71
C VAL A 115 16.39 6.81 11.35
N PHE A 116 15.59 5.88 10.85
CA PHE A 116 14.84 6.03 9.60
C PHE A 116 13.34 6.11 9.89
N ASP A 117 12.61 6.81 9.02
CA ASP A 117 11.16 7.00 9.10
C ASP A 117 10.40 5.94 8.29
N THR A 118 11.04 5.43 7.23
CA THR A 118 10.50 4.38 6.36
C THR A 118 11.55 3.33 6.06
N ALA A 119 11.20 2.06 6.23
CA ALA A 119 11.92 0.95 5.61
C ALA A 119 11.28 0.58 4.27
N TRP A 120 12.11 0.44 3.24
CA TRP A 120 11.67 0.11 1.89
C TRP A 120 12.29 -1.21 1.43
N VAL A 121 11.47 -2.09 0.88
CA VAL A 121 11.89 -3.33 0.22
C VAL A 121 11.93 -3.09 -1.28
N PRO A 122 13.11 -3.21 -1.93
CA PRO A 122 13.20 -3.10 -3.38
C PRO A 122 12.50 -4.27 -4.10
N PRO A 123 12.01 -4.05 -5.34
CA PRO A 123 11.50 -5.14 -6.15
C PRO A 123 12.59 -6.20 -6.40
N ARG A 124 12.20 -7.47 -6.43
CA ARG A 124 13.03 -8.62 -6.82
C ARG A 124 14.32 -8.81 -5.99
N CYS A 125 14.35 -8.33 -4.75
CA CYS A 125 15.51 -8.48 -3.86
C CYS A 125 15.45 -9.73 -2.95
N GLY A 126 14.45 -10.60 -3.13
CA GLY A 126 14.31 -11.85 -2.35
C GLY A 126 13.70 -11.69 -0.95
N MET A 127 13.24 -10.48 -0.58
CA MET A 127 12.58 -10.24 0.71
C MET A 127 11.17 -10.84 0.79
N VAL A 128 10.39 -10.75 -0.28
CA VAL A 128 9.02 -11.29 -0.35
C VAL A 128 8.87 -12.25 -1.51
N SER A 129 8.07 -13.30 -1.33
CA SER A 129 7.84 -14.31 -2.38
C SER A 129 7.23 -13.74 -3.66
N SER A 130 6.45 -12.66 -3.54
CA SER A 130 5.89 -11.95 -4.69
C SER A 130 6.93 -11.19 -5.51
N GLY A 131 8.11 -10.92 -4.95
CA GLY A 131 9.13 -10.06 -5.55
C GLY A 131 8.72 -8.58 -5.72
N LEU A 132 7.59 -8.16 -5.16
CA LEU A 132 7.12 -6.78 -5.25
C LEU A 132 7.67 -5.90 -4.13
N GLU A 133 7.78 -4.60 -4.39
CA GLU A 133 8.23 -3.62 -3.40
C GLU A 133 7.27 -3.54 -2.20
N GLU A 134 7.77 -3.08 -1.05
CA GLU A 134 6.94 -2.77 0.11
C GLU A 134 7.54 -1.66 0.94
N ASP A 135 6.73 -0.69 1.34
CA ASP A 135 7.10 0.37 2.27
C ASP A 135 6.52 0.07 3.66
N CYS A 136 7.30 0.28 4.72
CA CYS A 136 6.84 0.26 6.10
C CYS A 136 7.20 1.57 6.77
N VAL A 137 6.18 2.37 7.08
CA VAL A 137 6.32 3.69 7.70
C VAL A 137 6.13 3.56 9.20
N TRP A 138 7.05 4.14 9.98
CA TRP A 138 7.01 3.97 11.43
C TRP A 138 5.90 4.80 12.05
N ASP A 139 5.89 6.11 11.83
CA ASP A 139 4.91 7.02 12.43
C ASP A 139 3.67 7.21 11.52
N PRO A 140 2.46 6.78 11.95
CA PRO A 140 1.23 6.97 11.20
C PRO A 140 0.90 8.44 10.86
N ASN A 141 1.40 9.42 11.64
CA ASN A 141 1.17 10.84 11.37
C ASN A 141 1.79 11.33 10.05
N ARG A 142 2.69 10.53 9.46
CA ARG A 142 3.27 10.78 8.13
C ARG A 142 2.36 10.39 6.98
N ILE A 143 1.21 9.77 7.27
CA ILE A 143 0.29 9.17 6.31
C ILE A 143 -1.00 9.99 6.28
N GLN A 144 -1.22 10.69 5.17
CA GLN A 144 -2.46 11.40 4.90
C GLN A 144 -3.41 10.51 4.10
N ILE A 145 -4.57 10.22 4.65
CA ILE A 145 -5.64 9.50 3.95
C ILE A 145 -6.27 10.42 2.89
N ILE A 146 -6.39 9.91 1.66
CA ILE A 146 -7.01 10.64 0.54
C ILE A 146 -8.40 10.08 0.24
N SER A 147 -8.51 8.77 0.04
CA SER A 147 -9.77 8.14 -0.34
C SER A 147 -9.74 6.63 -0.11
N ALA A 148 -10.91 6.00 -0.24
CA ALA A 148 -11.06 4.55 -0.22
C ALA A 148 -11.60 4.07 -1.58
N ILE A 149 -10.93 3.08 -2.16
CA ILE A 149 -11.28 2.44 -3.43
C ILE A 149 -11.95 1.12 -3.10
N LYS A 150 -13.14 0.90 -3.68
CA LYS A 150 -13.90 -0.34 -3.55
C LYS A 150 -13.85 -1.14 -4.86
N PRO A 151 -13.92 -2.48 -4.77
CA PRO A 151 -13.97 -3.33 -5.94
C PRO A 151 -15.30 -3.11 -6.67
N ARG A 152 -15.26 -2.97 -7.99
CA ARG A 152 -16.46 -2.88 -8.83
C ARG A 152 -16.71 -4.22 -9.52
N PRO A 153 -17.91 -4.82 -9.42
CA PRO A 153 -18.21 -6.03 -10.17
C PRO A 153 -18.05 -5.76 -11.66
N MET A 154 -17.23 -6.56 -12.38
CA MET A 154 -17.27 -6.52 -13.83
C MET A 154 -18.63 -7.05 -14.27
N GLN A 155 -19.44 -6.22 -14.93
CA GLN A 155 -20.65 -6.71 -15.55
C GLN A 155 -20.25 -7.63 -16.71
N PRO A 156 -20.85 -8.83 -16.84
CA PRO A 156 -20.68 -9.61 -18.06
C PRO A 156 -21.20 -8.77 -19.22
N SER A 157 -20.40 -8.63 -20.28
CA SER A 157 -20.83 -7.97 -21.50
C SER A 157 -22.16 -8.57 -21.94
N ALA A 158 -23.23 -7.79 -21.92
CA ALA A 158 -24.51 -8.20 -22.47
C ALA A 158 -24.31 -8.44 -23.98
N GLY A 159 -24.14 -9.72 -24.35
CA GLY A 159 -24.28 -10.16 -25.72
C GLY A 159 -25.72 -9.95 -26.14
N TYR A 160 -25.99 -8.81 -26.76
CA TYR A 160 -27.23 -8.58 -27.49
C TYR A 160 -27.37 -9.61 -28.61
N GLY A 161 -28.56 -10.21 -28.74
CA GLY A 161 -29.02 -10.73 -30.03
C GLY A 161 -29.53 -12.16 -30.05
N ALA A 162 -30.50 -12.50 -29.19
CA ALA A 162 -31.51 -13.48 -29.60
C ALA A 162 -32.38 -12.83 -30.69
N TYR A 163 -32.13 -13.15 -31.96
CA TYR A 163 -33.11 -12.97 -33.01
C TYR A 163 -33.88 -14.27 -33.17
N GLY A 164 -35.02 -14.35 -32.50
CA GLY A 164 -36.10 -15.21 -32.94
C GLY A 164 -36.74 -14.61 -34.19
N TYR A 165 -36.90 -15.43 -35.22
CA TYR A 165 -37.96 -15.28 -36.20
C TYR A 165 -38.62 -16.66 -36.36
N MET A 166 -39.93 -16.64 -36.07
CA MET A 166 -41.03 -17.56 -36.42
C MET A 166 -40.72 -19.00 -36.78
#